data_AF-A0A8H7MB34-F1
#
_entry.id   AF-A0A8H7MB34-F1
#
_cell.length_a   1.000
_cell.length_b   1.000
_cell.length_c   1.000
_cell.angle_alpha   90.00
_cell.angle_beta   90.00
_cell.angle_gamma   90.00
#
_symmetry.space_group_name_H-M   'P 1'
#
loop_
_entity.id
_entity.type
_entity.pdbx_description
1 polymer ?
#
loop_
_entity_poly.entity_id
_entity_poly.type
_entity_poly.pdbx_seq_one_letter_code
_entity_poly.pdbx_strand_id
1 'polypeptide(L)'
;MPSALLVTVIALAAVYYLNLYRGLAANVKAAKRSGIPYIVLPWNKFGIFWLIFGDRLYPIIDRLPKAWTESWLPYLRIEWLYESKYEPFRRFGSEVLLVCSPGAKHLYVANPEAIADIATRRLDFPKPLEVYKTLQLYGENVVVTEGQLWRKHRKITAPSFSEKNHRVVWDESLRQSQAILAHWTAGNDSSPSLHQLDADMMSLSLHLISKAGFGVRCLWPHEEAAGNVDGQDERLTSSKPPPGHTMSYKEAMSKLMKNVIWIPIMPRWLRGIVPFEGPRTASVAYDEWGLYMKELYEMKKTHIREGQTTEGLDLLGSVMRGAGITEKTLSGAEPQNQVLSDSEILGNAFIFILAGHETTANAMHFALVLLALNPQSQRRLQQAISDIVGDRPVSQWDYDQDLPKLMNGMPAAVVNETLRMIPAVVGIPKRTMKGSPQALTVDGHDYVIPEDTLISIDTPGAHNNPRYWPARPDISALPPGDELDQFKPERWIVDENNQPLVGGVGGKAGQLFKPAAGVFVPFSEGHRSCMGRRFALVESISIIAALMHTHSVELAVDEFADDEAVAAMSRGGPERQEVWQQAADKATDVLKNGMGTIITLQMRSGHVPLRVMRRGSERFI
;
A
#
# COMPACT_ATOMS: atom_id res chain seq x y z
N MET A 1 -35.40 26.70 -38.58
CA MET A 1 -35.19 25.24 -38.49
C MET A 1 -33.93 25.02 -37.67
N PRO A 2 -33.92 24.14 -36.65
CA PRO A 2 -32.68 23.80 -35.96
C PRO A 2 -31.67 23.29 -36.99
N SER A 3 -30.40 23.71 -36.89
CA SER A 3 -29.36 23.28 -37.83
C SER A 3 -29.26 21.76 -37.82
N ALA A 4 -28.99 21.14 -38.97
CA ALA A 4 -28.82 19.69 -39.07
C ALA A 4 -27.78 19.16 -38.06
N LEU A 5 -26.78 19.98 -37.71
CA LEU A 5 -25.82 19.71 -36.65
C LEU A 5 -26.48 19.59 -35.26
N LEU A 6 -27.35 20.54 -34.88
CA LEU A 6 -28.05 20.49 -33.59
C LEU A 6 -28.96 19.26 -33.48
N VAL A 7 -29.70 18.95 -34.56
CA VAL A 7 -30.55 17.75 -34.61
C VAL A 7 -29.71 16.47 -34.50
N THR A 8 -28.57 16.41 -35.17
CA THR A 8 -27.65 15.27 -35.11
C THR A 8 -27.05 15.10 -33.70
N VAL A 9 -26.62 16.20 -33.06
CA VAL A 9 -26.08 16.17 -31.70
C VAL A 9 -27.14 15.70 -30.70
N ILE A 10 -28.37 16.21 -30.80
CA ILE A 10 -29.49 15.78 -29.93
C ILE A 10 -29.82 14.30 -30.17
N ALA A 11 -29.85 13.84 -31.42
CA ALA A 11 -30.10 12.44 -31.75
C ALA A 11 -29.01 11.51 -31.20
N LEU A 12 -27.73 11.88 -31.36
CA LEU A 12 -26.60 11.12 -30.80
C LEU A 12 -26.64 11.09 -29.27
N ALA A 13 -26.94 12.21 -28.62
CA ALA A 13 -27.11 12.27 -27.18
C ALA A 13 -28.28 11.39 -26.72
N ALA A 14 -29.42 11.44 -27.40
CA ALA A 14 -30.58 10.61 -27.08
C ALA A 14 -30.28 9.10 -27.23
N VAL A 15 -29.61 8.69 -28.31
CA VAL A 15 -29.15 7.30 -28.51
C VAL A 15 -28.16 6.89 -27.41
N TYR A 16 -27.23 7.77 -27.05
CA TYR A 16 -26.27 7.52 -25.97
C TYR A 16 -26.98 7.30 -24.62
N TYR A 17 -27.89 8.20 -24.22
CA TYR A 17 -28.65 8.05 -22.98
C TYR A 17 -29.59 6.83 -22.99
N LEU A 18 -30.21 6.52 -24.14
CA LEU A 18 -31.03 5.32 -24.28
C LEU A 18 -30.20 4.04 -24.10
N ASN A 19 -28.98 4.02 -24.66
CA ASN A 19 -28.06 2.90 -24.47
C ASN A 19 -27.57 2.78 -23.02
N LEU A 20 -27.27 3.90 -22.34
CA LEU A 20 -26.94 3.89 -20.91
C LEU A 20 -28.10 3.31 -20.08
N TYR A 21 -29.32 3.75 -20.34
CA TYR A 21 -30.51 3.25 -19.62
C TYR A 21 -30.78 1.78 -19.89
N ARG A 22 -30.68 1.33 -21.15
CA ARG A 22 -30.82 -0.09 -21.52
C ARG A 22 -29.75 -0.95 -20.85
N GLY A 23 -28.50 -0.47 -20.83
CA GLY A 23 -27.40 -1.15 -20.15
C GLY A 23 -27.62 -1.25 -18.64
N LEU A 24 -28.08 -0.17 -18.01
CA LEU A 24 -28.42 -0.17 -16.58
C LEU A 24 -29.56 -1.15 -16.28
N ALA A 25 -30.64 -1.13 -17.07
CA ALA A 25 -31.77 -2.04 -16.88
C ALA A 25 -31.36 -3.52 -17.01
N ALA A 26 -30.45 -3.83 -17.96
CA ALA A 26 -29.88 -5.17 -18.09
C ALA A 26 -29.05 -5.56 -16.86
N ASN A 27 -28.21 -4.64 -16.35
CA ASN A 27 -27.40 -4.88 -15.15
C ASN A 27 -28.27 -5.11 -13.91
N VAL A 28 -29.31 -4.30 -13.71
CA VAL A 28 -30.27 -4.48 -12.60
C VAL A 28 -31.03 -5.79 -12.73
N LYS A 29 -31.41 -6.19 -13.96
CA LYS A 29 -32.07 -7.49 -14.19
C LYS A 29 -31.13 -8.66 -13.83
N ALA A 30 -29.85 -8.55 -14.15
CA ALA A 30 -28.85 -9.55 -13.77
C ALA A 30 -28.65 -9.61 -12.25
N ALA A 31 -28.58 -8.46 -11.57
CA ALA A 31 -28.51 -8.38 -10.11
C ALA A 31 -29.73 -9.00 -9.41
N LYS A 32 -30.94 -8.73 -9.90
CA LYS A 32 -32.15 -9.36 -9.36
C LYS A 32 -32.13 -10.89 -9.49
N ARG A 33 -31.56 -11.40 -10.57
CA ARG A 33 -31.44 -12.84 -10.83
C ARG A 33 -30.36 -13.52 -9.98
N SER A 34 -29.32 -12.78 -9.56
CA SER A 34 -28.25 -13.36 -8.75
C SER A 34 -28.67 -13.64 -7.31
N GLY A 35 -29.72 -12.98 -6.82
CA GLY A 35 -30.13 -13.02 -5.41
C GLY A 35 -29.25 -12.19 -4.47
N ILE A 36 -28.16 -11.61 -4.97
CA ILE A 36 -27.22 -10.79 -4.19
C ILE A 36 -27.86 -9.43 -3.91
N PRO A 37 -27.83 -8.91 -2.65
CA PRO A 37 -28.25 -7.55 -2.35
C PRO A 37 -27.51 -6.53 -3.22
N TYR A 38 -28.23 -5.55 -3.75
CA TYR A 38 -27.66 -4.63 -4.72
C TYR A 38 -28.08 -3.18 -4.56
N ILE A 39 -27.20 -2.29 -5.03
CA ILE A 39 -27.38 -0.84 -5.10
C ILE A 39 -27.37 -0.42 -6.57
N VAL A 40 -28.20 0.56 -6.92
CA VAL A 40 -28.26 1.13 -8.26
C VAL A 40 -27.65 2.53 -8.23
N LEU A 41 -26.60 2.74 -9.02
CA LEU A 41 -25.96 4.04 -9.16
C LEU A 41 -26.39 4.73 -10.46
N PRO A 42 -26.66 6.05 -10.42
CA PRO A 42 -26.98 6.82 -11.62
C PRO A 42 -25.78 6.94 -12.58
N TRP A 43 -24.56 6.90 -12.06
CA TRP A 43 -23.32 6.95 -12.85
C TRP A 43 -22.40 5.78 -12.51
N ASN A 44 -21.57 5.41 -13.47
CA ASN A 44 -20.42 4.54 -13.20
C ASN A 44 -19.31 5.39 -12.58
N LYS A 45 -18.91 5.07 -11.35
CA LYS A 45 -17.85 5.80 -10.63
C LYS A 45 -16.46 5.69 -11.27
N PHE A 46 -16.21 4.64 -12.06
CA PHE A 46 -15.00 4.52 -12.89
C PHE A 46 -15.20 5.03 -14.32
N GLY A 47 -16.39 5.56 -14.63
CA GLY A 47 -16.66 6.19 -15.92
C GLY A 47 -15.96 7.55 -16.01
N ILE A 48 -15.46 7.87 -17.20
CA ILE A 48 -14.74 9.12 -17.50
C ILE A 48 -15.49 10.36 -17.01
N PHE A 49 -16.82 10.39 -17.16
CA PHE A 49 -17.64 11.49 -16.67
C PHE A 49 -17.50 11.72 -15.15
N TRP A 50 -17.64 10.65 -14.36
CA TRP A 50 -17.55 10.76 -12.91
C TRP A 50 -16.13 11.05 -12.46
N LEU A 51 -15.11 10.48 -13.11
CA LEU A 51 -13.71 10.77 -12.82
C LEU A 51 -13.32 12.23 -13.07
N ILE A 52 -13.97 12.92 -14.03
CA ILE A 52 -13.66 14.33 -14.36
C ILE A 52 -14.51 15.30 -13.53
N PHE A 53 -15.79 15.00 -13.33
CA PHE A 53 -16.76 15.94 -12.75
C PHE A 53 -17.22 15.58 -11.34
N GLY A 54 -16.96 14.35 -10.89
CA GLY A 54 -17.46 13.79 -9.62
C GLY A 54 -17.12 14.66 -8.42
N ASP A 55 -15.85 15.08 -8.26
CA ASP A 55 -15.42 15.89 -7.12
C ASP A 55 -16.15 17.23 -7.00
N ARG A 56 -16.56 17.82 -8.14
CA ARG A 56 -17.31 19.08 -8.16
C ARG A 56 -18.81 18.85 -8.01
N LEU A 57 -19.34 17.77 -8.56
CA LEU A 57 -20.76 17.44 -8.52
C LEU A 57 -21.17 16.85 -7.17
N TYR A 58 -20.31 16.07 -6.53
CA TYR A 58 -20.61 15.37 -5.28
C TYR A 58 -21.08 16.32 -4.18
N PRO A 59 -20.38 17.43 -3.83
CA PRO A 59 -20.83 18.35 -2.80
C PRO A 59 -22.14 19.08 -3.16
N ILE A 60 -22.44 19.23 -4.46
CA ILE A 60 -23.69 19.85 -4.93
C ILE A 60 -24.85 18.86 -4.73
N ILE A 61 -24.66 17.60 -5.11
CA ILE A 61 -25.66 16.54 -4.97
C ILE A 61 -25.89 16.22 -3.49
N ASP A 62 -24.85 16.27 -2.64
CA ASP A 62 -24.96 15.97 -1.21
C ASP A 62 -25.83 16.98 -0.43
N ARG A 63 -26.04 18.19 -0.98
CA ARG A 63 -26.96 19.21 -0.44
C ARG A 63 -28.43 18.96 -0.76
N LEU A 64 -28.74 18.02 -1.67
CA LEU A 64 -30.12 17.63 -1.96
C LEU A 64 -30.73 16.88 -0.74
N PRO A 65 -32.06 16.78 -0.64
CA PRO A 65 -32.70 16.03 0.46
C PRO A 65 -32.13 14.61 0.59
N LYS A 66 -31.67 14.23 1.79
CA LYS A 66 -31.01 12.93 2.02
C LYS A 66 -31.88 11.73 1.61
N ALA A 67 -33.21 11.85 1.73
CA ALA A 67 -34.16 10.86 1.23
C ALA A 67 -33.97 10.50 -0.26
N TRP A 68 -33.38 11.38 -1.07
CA TRP A 68 -33.13 11.16 -2.49
C TRP A 68 -31.74 10.59 -2.79
N THR A 69 -30.76 10.78 -1.89
CA THR A 69 -29.33 10.56 -2.19
C THR A 69 -28.66 9.55 -1.27
N GLU A 70 -29.10 9.41 -0.02
CA GLU A 70 -28.43 8.62 1.02
C GLU A 70 -28.29 7.13 0.69
N SER A 71 -29.17 6.59 -0.15
CA SER A 71 -29.16 5.17 -0.53
C SER A 71 -28.09 4.82 -1.58
N TRP A 72 -27.54 5.80 -2.32
CA TRP A 72 -26.62 5.54 -3.43
C TRP A 72 -25.42 6.49 -3.51
N LEU A 73 -25.56 7.73 -3.05
CA LEU A 73 -24.52 8.76 -3.20
C LEU A 73 -23.20 8.38 -2.52
N PRO A 74 -23.16 7.85 -1.28
CA PRO A 74 -21.89 7.44 -0.65
C PRO A 74 -21.11 6.44 -1.50
N TYR A 75 -21.81 5.53 -2.19
CA TYR A 75 -21.22 4.46 -3.00
C TYR A 75 -20.64 4.92 -4.35
N LEU A 76 -20.83 6.20 -4.71
CA LEU A 76 -20.16 6.82 -5.87
C LEU A 76 -18.76 7.34 -5.54
N ARG A 77 -18.42 7.52 -4.26
CA ARG A 77 -17.02 7.79 -3.87
C ARG A 77 -16.19 6.54 -4.11
N ILE A 78 -14.90 6.71 -4.42
CA ILE A 78 -13.98 5.57 -4.56
C ILE A 78 -13.60 5.05 -3.16
N GLU A 79 -13.49 5.96 -2.21
CA GLU A 79 -12.99 5.81 -0.84
C GLU A 79 -14.01 5.18 0.11
N TRP A 80 -15.27 4.98 -0.33
CA TRP A 80 -16.33 4.46 0.53
C TRP A 80 -16.00 3.13 1.22
N LEU A 81 -15.14 2.29 0.60
CA LEU A 81 -14.64 1.05 1.20
C LEU A 81 -13.88 1.33 2.50
N TYR A 82 -12.96 2.30 2.46
CA TYR A 82 -12.18 2.69 3.62
C TYR A 82 -13.01 3.49 4.64
N GLU A 83 -13.86 4.39 4.15
CA GLU A 83 -14.68 5.27 5.00
C GLU A 83 -15.76 4.52 5.77
N SER A 84 -16.41 3.56 5.12
CA SER A 84 -17.55 2.83 5.70
C SER A 84 -17.15 1.45 6.24
N LYS A 85 -15.99 0.91 5.84
CA LYS A 85 -15.47 -0.39 6.29
C LYS A 85 -16.54 -1.48 6.20
N TYR A 86 -16.89 -2.12 7.31
CA TYR A 86 -17.88 -3.20 7.37
C TYR A 86 -19.34 -2.73 7.42
N GLU A 87 -19.61 -1.45 7.70
CA GLU A 87 -20.97 -0.93 7.92
C GLU A 87 -21.94 -1.20 6.76
N PRO A 88 -21.55 -1.09 5.48
CA PRO A 88 -22.46 -1.41 4.38
C PRO A 88 -22.94 -2.86 4.39
N PHE A 89 -22.06 -3.82 4.70
CA PHE A 89 -22.43 -5.24 4.79
C PHE A 89 -23.40 -5.49 5.94
N ARG A 90 -23.18 -4.82 7.08
CA ARG A 90 -24.11 -4.82 8.23
C ARG A 90 -25.48 -4.25 7.84
N ARG A 91 -25.51 -3.09 7.18
CA ARG A 91 -26.74 -2.41 6.73
C ARG A 91 -27.58 -3.26 5.77
N PHE A 92 -26.93 -3.95 4.84
CA PHE A 92 -27.61 -4.81 3.86
C PHE A 92 -27.86 -6.24 4.36
N GLY A 93 -27.37 -6.60 5.55
CA GLY A 93 -27.51 -7.95 6.11
C GLY A 93 -26.85 -9.03 5.26
N SER A 94 -25.76 -8.69 4.55
CA SER A 94 -25.06 -9.58 3.62
C SER A 94 -23.60 -9.17 3.50
N GLU A 95 -22.70 -10.14 3.50
CA GLU A 95 -21.25 -9.93 3.36
C GLU A 95 -20.78 -9.90 1.89
N VAL A 96 -21.75 -9.87 0.97
CA VAL A 96 -21.58 -9.56 -0.45
C VAL A 96 -22.57 -8.49 -0.88
N LEU A 97 -22.10 -7.53 -1.68
CA LEU A 97 -22.90 -6.39 -2.13
C LEU A 97 -22.62 -6.09 -3.60
N LEU A 98 -23.65 -6.08 -4.42
CA LEU A 98 -23.52 -5.78 -5.86
C LEU A 98 -23.89 -4.32 -6.14
N VAL A 99 -23.04 -3.61 -6.86
CA VAL A 99 -23.28 -2.23 -7.30
C VAL A 99 -23.49 -2.23 -8.81
N CYS A 100 -24.66 -1.77 -9.24
CA CYS A 100 -25.05 -1.71 -10.64
C CYS A 100 -25.08 -0.27 -11.12
N SER A 101 -24.32 0.02 -12.17
CA SER A 101 -24.30 1.34 -12.82
C SER A 101 -24.47 1.18 -14.32
N PRO A 102 -24.69 2.27 -15.08
CA PRO A 102 -24.66 2.20 -16.53
C PRO A 102 -23.31 1.62 -17.00
N GLY A 103 -23.37 0.53 -17.79
CA GLY A 103 -22.20 -0.11 -18.38
C GLY A 103 -21.35 -0.99 -17.47
N ALA A 104 -21.67 -1.15 -16.17
CA ALA A 104 -20.89 -1.99 -15.27
C ALA A 104 -21.70 -2.62 -14.12
N LYS A 105 -21.22 -3.77 -13.66
CA LYS A 105 -21.63 -4.45 -12.41
C LYS A 105 -20.38 -4.65 -11.58
N HIS A 106 -20.44 -4.28 -10.30
CA HIS A 106 -19.30 -4.38 -9.39
C HIS A 106 -19.71 -5.06 -8.09
N LEU A 107 -19.22 -6.27 -7.85
CA LEU A 107 -19.43 -7.01 -6.61
C LEU A 107 -18.34 -6.66 -5.58
N TYR A 108 -18.75 -6.41 -4.35
CA TYR A 108 -17.87 -6.25 -3.20
C TYR A 108 -18.05 -7.44 -2.27
N VAL A 109 -16.94 -8.01 -1.80
CA VAL A 109 -16.93 -9.25 -1.00
C VAL A 109 -16.11 -9.02 0.26
N ALA A 110 -16.76 -9.15 1.41
CA ALA A 110 -16.13 -9.09 2.74
C ALA A 110 -16.23 -10.41 3.53
N ASN A 111 -16.94 -11.41 3.00
CA ASN A 111 -17.03 -12.74 3.62
C ASN A 111 -15.70 -13.51 3.45
N PRO A 112 -15.08 -14.01 4.54
CA PRO A 112 -13.79 -14.70 4.46
C PRO A 112 -13.77 -15.95 3.58
N GLU A 113 -14.79 -16.81 3.68
CA GLU A 113 -14.87 -18.06 2.91
C GLU A 113 -14.99 -17.76 1.41
N ALA A 114 -15.84 -16.80 1.06
CA ALA A 114 -16.00 -16.33 -0.31
C ALA A 114 -14.72 -15.69 -0.86
N ILE A 115 -13.99 -14.92 -0.04
CA ILE A 115 -12.70 -14.34 -0.42
C ILE A 115 -11.70 -15.45 -0.72
N ALA A 116 -11.60 -16.46 0.14
CA ALA A 116 -10.70 -17.60 -0.05
C ALA A 116 -11.07 -18.41 -1.31
N ASP A 117 -12.36 -18.65 -1.56
CA ASP A 117 -12.84 -19.33 -2.77
C ASP A 117 -12.48 -18.54 -4.04
N ILE A 118 -12.80 -17.24 -4.08
CA ILE A 118 -12.49 -16.36 -5.21
C ILE A 118 -10.97 -16.27 -5.46
N ALA A 119 -10.17 -16.21 -4.40
CA ALA A 119 -8.72 -16.11 -4.49
C ALA A 119 -8.06 -17.38 -5.05
N THR A 120 -8.66 -18.55 -4.79
CA THR A 120 -8.14 -19.86 -5.23
C THR A 120 -8.64 -20.26 -6.62
N ARG A 121 -9.89 -19.94 -6.99
CA ARG A 121 -10.49 -20.20 -8.31
C ARG A 121 -10.03 -19.22 -9.40
N ARG A 122 -8.72 -19.12 -9.63
CA ARG A 122 -8.10 -18.13 -10.55
C ARG A 122 -8.56 -18.18 -12.02
N LEU A 123 -9.11 -19.30 -12.48
CA LEU A 123 -9.62 -19.45 -13.86
C LEU A 123 -11.04 -18.90 -13.99
N ASP A 124 -11.82 -19.01 -12.92
CA ASP A 124 -13.19 -18.50 -12.85
C ASP A 124 -13.21 -17.01 -12.53
N PHE A 125 -12.23 -16.58 -11.71
CA PHE A 125 -12.03 -15.20 -11.27
C PHE A 125 -10.63 -14.69 -11.66
N PRO A 126 -10.34 -14.50 -12.95
CA PRO A 126 -9.11 -13.88 -13.39
C PRO A 126 -9.02 -12.41 -12.94
N LYS A 127 -7.81 -11.84 -13.00
CA LYS A 127 -7.64 -10.40 -12.83
C LYS A 127 -8.19 -9.64 -14.05
N PRO A 128 -8.83 -8.47 -13.86
CA PRO A 128 -9.21 -7.58 -14.95
C PRO A 128 -7.98 -6.86 -15.51
N LEU A 129 -7.34 -7.42 -16.55
CA LEU A 129 -6.07 -6.92 -17.09
C LEU A 129 -6.15 -5.47 -17.60
N GLU A 130 -7.31 -5.03 -18.07
CA GLU A 130 -7.56 -3.65 -18.50
C GLU A 130 -7.32 -2.62 -17.39
N VAL A 131 -7.58 -2.99 -16.13
CA VAL A 131 -7.34 -2.14 -14.95
C VAL A 131 -5.84 -2.02 -14.68
N TYR A 132 -5.07 -3.06 -14.99
CA TYR A 132 -3.64 -3.15 -14.71
C TYR A 132 -2.74 -2.70 -15.88
N LYS A 133 -3.31 -2.40 -17.04
CA LYS A 133 -2.56 -2.04 -18.25
C LYS A 133 -1.62 -0.85 -18.05
N THR A 134 -1.96 0.04 -17.13
CA THR A 134 -1.16 1.21 -16.75
C THR A 134 0.20 0.83 -16.13
N LEU A 135 0.33 -0.39 -15.60
CA LEU A 135 1.54 -0.91 -14.96
C LEU A 135 2.49 -1.62 -15.93
N GLN A 136 2.16 -1.66 -17.23
CA GLN A 136 2.97 -2.29 -18.29
C GLN A 136 3.95 -1.29 -18.93
N LEU A 137 4.56 -0.41 -18.12
CA LEU A 137 5.36 0.71 -18.64
C LEU A 137 6.58 0.28 -19.45
N TYR A 138 7.32 -0.73 -18.97
CA TYR A 138 8.59 -1.17 -19.57
C TYR A 138 8.54 -2.59 -20.15
N GLY A 139 7.37 -3.22 -20.13
CA GLY A 139 7.14 -4.57 -20.64
C GLY A 139 6.11 -5.34 -19.85
N GLU A 140 5.77 -6.53 -20.33
CA GLU A 140 4.94 -7.49 -19.59
C GLU A 140 5.62 -7.90 -18.30
N ASN A 141 4.82 -8.15 -17.26
CA ASN A 141 5.32 -8.47 -15.94
C ASN A 141 4.35 -9.38 -15.17
N VAL A 142 4.79 -9.87 -14.01
CA VAL A 142 4.02 -10.82 -13.18
C VAL A 142 2.66 -10.29 -12.71
N VAL A 143 2.43 -8.98 -12.70
CA VAL A 143 1.17 -8.36 -12.26
C VAL A 143 0.17 -8.22 -13.41
N VAL A 144 0.64 -7.88 -14.60
CA VAL A 144 -0.18 -7.56 -15.79
C VAL A 144 -0.43 -8.76 -16.73
N THR A 145 -0.03 -9.95 -16.32
CA THR A 145 -0.17 -11.19 -17.10
C THR A 145 -1.16 -12.15 -16.44
N GLU A 146 -1.79 -13.03 -17.25
CA GLU A 146 -2.71 -14.09 -16.81
C GLU A 146 -2.36 -15.46 -17.41
N GLY A 147 -2.99 -16.52 -16.89
CA GLY A 147 -2.87 -17.87 -17.45
C GLY A 147 -1.46 -18.44 -17.44
N GLN A 148 -1.03 -19.05 -18.54
CA GLN A 148 0.30 -19.67 -18.66
C GLN A 148 1.44 -18.64 -18.64
N LEU A 149 1.21 -17.46 -19.23
CA LEU A 149 2.19 -16.38 -19.23
C LEU A 149 2.47 -15.90 -17.80
N TRP A 150 1.43 -15.72 -16.99
CA TRP A 150 1.62 -15.42 -15.57
C TRP A 150 2.40 -16.50 -14.82
N ARG A 151 2.08 -17.79 -15.06
CA ARG A 151 2.81 -18.90 -14.42
C ARG A 151 4.29 -18.87 -14.76
N LYS A 152 4.64 -18.56 -16.01
CA LYS A 152 6.02 -18.35 -16.47
C LYS A 152 6.67 -17.19 -15.70
N HIS A 153 6.07 -16.01 -15.70
CA HIS A 153 6.57 -14.86 -14.95
C HIS A 153 6.78 -15.17 -13.46
N ARG A 154 5.79 -15.77 -12.79
CA ARG A 154 5.86 -16.10 -11.36
C ARG A 154 6.93 -17.14 -11.06
N LYS A 155 7.11 -18.16 -11.92
CA LYS A 155 8.17 -19.17 -11.75
C LYS A 155 9.57 -18.53 -11.78
N ILE A 156 9.78 -17.56 -12.65
CA ILE A 156 11.08 -16.87 -12.78
C ILE A 156 11.33 -15.85 -11.67
N THR A 157 10.29 -15.16 -11.22
CA THR A 157 10.42 -14.05 -10.27
C THR A 157 10.34 -14.45 -8.79
N ALA A 158 9.65 -15.54 -8.45
CA ALA A 158 9.49 -15.98 -7.05
C ALA A 158 10.81 -16.29 -6.32
N PRO A 159 11.82 -16.94 -6.93
CA PRO A 159 13.09 -17.23 -6.27
C PRO A 159 13.87 -15.99 -5.81
N SER A 160 13.57 -14.80 -6.36
CA SER A 160 14.17 -13.54 -5.94
C SER A 160 13.80 -13.15 -4.48
N PHE A 161 12.68 -13.65 -3.96
CA PHE A 161 12.18 -13.36 -2.61
C PHE A 161 12.56 -14.47 -1.63
N SER A 162 13.87 -14.68 -1.48
CA SER A 162 14.47 -15.73 -0.65
C SER A 162 14.95 -15.20 0.70
N GLU A 163 15.21 -16.10 1.66
CA GLU A 163 15.79 -15.75 2.97
C GLU A 163 17.12 -15.00 2.85
N LYS A 164 17.94 -15.30 1.83
CA LYS A 164 19.18 -14.57 1.57
C LYS A 164 18.90 -13.09 1.27
N ASN A 165 17.88 -12.81 0.46
CA ASN A 165 17.50 -11.42 0.17
C ASN A 165 16.82 -10.77 1.39
N HIS A 166 16.06 -11.52 2.18
CA HIS A 166 15.46 -11.00 3.42
C HIS A 166 16.51 -10.55 4.45
N ARG A 167 17.70 -11.17 4.49
CA ARG A 167 18.82 -10.67 5.31
C ARG A 167 19.33 -9.31 4.85
N VAL A 168 19.45 -9.11 3.53
CA VAL A 168 19.81 -7.79 2.96
C VAL A 168 18.77 -6.73 3.34
N VAL A 169 17.49 -7.09 3.29
CA VAL A 169 16.40 -6.19 3.72
C VAL A 169 16.54 -5.85 5.19
N TRP A 170 16.80 -6.82 6.06
CA TRP A 170 17.02 -6.59 7.49
C TRP A 170 18.18 -5.63 7.73
N ASP A 171 19.36 -5.93 7.20
CA ASP A 171 20.57 -5.12 7.41
C ASP A 171 20.36 -3.67 6.94
N GLU A 172 19.80 -3.50 5.74
CA GLU A 172 19.54 -2.18 5.20
C GLU A 172 18.42 -1.45 5.97
N SER A 173 17.40 -2.16 6.46
CA SER A 173 16.32 -1.57 7.27
C SER A 173 16.85 -0.99 8.56
N LEU A 174 17.69 -1.73 9.28
CA LEU A 174 18.31 -1.26 10.52
C LEU A 174 19.19 -0.03 10.26
N ARG A 175 20.02 -0.08 9.21
CA ARG A 175 20.91 1.02 8.84
C ARG A 175 20.14 2.28 8.44
N GLN A 176 19.16 2.15 7.55
CA GLN A 176 18.36 3.28 7.07
C GLN A 176 17.49 3.88 8.18
N SER A 177 17.04 3.06 9.14
CA SER A 177 16.32 3.55 10.33
C SER A 177 17.21 4.42 11.21
N GLN A 178 18.49 4.07 11.37
CA GLN A 178 19.45 4.95 12.06
C GLN A 178 19.72 6.23 11.28
N ALA A 179 19.89 6.12 9.95
CA ALA A 179 20.17 7.28 9.10
C ALA A 179 18.99 8.27 9.06
N ILE A 180 17.74 7.79 8.97
CA ILE A 180 16.58 8.67 8.99
C ILE A 180 16.38 9.34 10.36
N LEU A 181 16.66 8.63 11.46
CA LEU A 181 16.67 9.25 12.79
C LEU A 181 17.71 10.37 12.89
N ALA A 182 18.93 10.13 12.40
CA ALA A 182 19.97 11.16 12.34
C ALA A 182 19.54 12.34 11.44
N HIS A 183 18.85 12.06 10.33
CA HIS A 183 18.31 13.09 9.46
C HIS A 183 17.25 13.97 10.15
N TRP A 184 16.30 13.36 10.86
CA TRP A 184 15.23 14.08 11.56
C TRP A 184 15.73 14.86 12.78
N THR A 185 16.64 14.28 13.56
CA THR A 185 17.11 14.88 14.81
C THR A 185 18.26 15.86 14.60
N ALA A 186 19.01 15.71 13.49
CA ALA A 186 20.26 16.43 13.24
C ALA A 186 21.25 16.37 14.43
N GLY A 187 21.22 15.28 15.19
CA GLY A 187 22.07 15.08 16.38
C GLY A 187 21.51 15.62 17.70
N ASN A 188 20.30 16.18 17.71
CA ASN A 188 19.62 16.64 18.93
C ASN A 188 18.75 15.54 19.57
N ASP A 189 18.34 15.72 20.82
CA ASP A 189 17.42 14.78 21.51
C ASP A 189 15.96 14.86 20.99
N SER A 190 15.62 15.85 20.17
CA SER A 190 14.30 16.02 19.54
C SER A 190 14.45 16.58 18.13
N SER A 191 13.61 16.12 17.22
CA SER A 191 13.43 16.70 15.90
C SER A 191 12.61 18.00 15.97
N PRO A 192 12.71 18.88 14.95
CA PRO A 192 11.63 19.81 14.65
C PRO A 192 10.38 19.03 14.21
N SER A 193 9.28 19.75 14.00
CA SER A 193 8.05 19.15 13.47
C SER A 193 8.23 18.69 12.04
N LEU A 194 7.94 17.41 11.83
CA LEU A 194 8.10 16.69 10.57
C LEU A 194 6.82 16.82 9.76
N HIS A 195 6.77 17.80 8.85
CA HIS A 195 5.62 18.03 7.97
C HIS A 195 5.62 17.17 6.70
N GLN A 196 6.74 16.49 6.41
CA GLN A 196 6.94 15.69 5.18
C GLN A 196 7.19 14.21 5.49
N LEU A 197 6.59 13.71 6.57
CA LEU A 197 6.79 12.34 7.02
C LEU A 197 6.44 11.30 5.95
N ASP A 198 5.41 11.57 5.14
CA ASP A 198 5.03 10.74 4.00
C ASP A 198 6.14 10.65 2.95
N ALA A 199 6.75 11.79 2.59
CA ALA A 199 7.86 11.85 1.64
C ALA A 199 9.14 11.19 2.20
N ASP A 200 9.37 11.32 3.49
CA ASP A 200 10.51 10.67 4.17
C ASP A 200 10.35 9.14 4.19
N MET A 201 9.14 8.63 4.48
CA MET A 201 8.84 7.20 4.41
C MET A 201 8.93 6.64 2.99
N MET A 202 8.53 7.43 1.98
CA MET A 202 8.74 7.07 0.58
C MET A 202 10.24 6.95 0.27
N SER A 203 11.03 7.96 0.67
CA SER A 203 12.49 7.94 0.46
C SER A 203 13.16 6.76 1.17
N LEU A 204 12.75 6.44 2.39
CA LEU A 204 13.22 5.29 3.15
C LEU A 204 12.96 3.98 2.41
N SER A 205 11.71 3.75 2.02
CA SER A 205 11.30 2.55 1.26
C SER A 205 12.02 2.48 -0.09
N LEU A 206 12.26 3.63 -0.75
CA LEU A 206 12.98 3.69 -2.02
C LEU A 206 14.42 3.23 -1.83
N HIS A 207 15.09 3.71 -0.79
CA HIS A 207 16.46 3.32 -0.50
C HIS A 207 16.56 1.81 -0.25
N LEU A 208 15.60 1.24 0.47
CA LEU A 208 15.55 -0.18 0.79
C LEU A 208 15.35 -1.05 -0.44
N ILE A 209 14.34 -0.74 -1.27
CA ILE A 209 14.11 -1.50 -2.50
C ILE A 209 15.22 -1.27 -3.54
N SER A 210 15.87 -0.11 -3.54
CA SER A 210 17.04 0.14 -4.41
C SER A 210 18.21 -0.76 -4.01
N LYS A 211 18.46 -0.93 -2.71
CA LYS A 211 19.53 -1.79 -2.21
C LYS A 211 19.21 -3.28 -2.40
N ALA A 212 18.08 -3.75 -1.89
CA ALA A 212 17.72 -5.17 -1.95
C ALA A 212 17.23 -5.62 -3.34
N GLY A 213 16.69 -4.69 -4.15
CA GLY A 213 16.18 -4.97 -5.49
C GLY A 213 17.22 -4.83 -6.59
N PHE A 214 18.17 -3.90 -6.44
CA PHE A 214 19.08 -3.48 -7.53
C PHE A 214 20.55 -3.38 -7.11
N GLY A 215 20.85 -3.56 -5.82
CA GLY A 215 22.18 -3.38 -5.28
C GLY A 215 22.64 -1.92 -5.19
N VAL A 216 21.73 -0.96 -5.36
CA VAL A 216 22.03 0.49 -5.33
C VAL A 216 21.82 1.00 -3.91
N ARG A 217 22.90 1.44 -3.24
CA ARG A 217 22.80 2.01 -1.89
C ARG A 217 22.52 3.51 -1.98
N CYS A 218 21.30 3.89 -1.65
CA CYS A 218 20.92 5.28 -1.57
C CYS A 218 21.29 5.89 -0.20
N LEU A 219 21.84 7.10 -0.21
CA LEU A 219 22.30 7.83 0.98
C LEU A 219 21.38 8.99 1.35
N TRP A 220 21.21 9.31 2.63
CA TRP A 220 20.52 10.54 3.04
C TRP A 220 21.40 11.78 2.80
N PRO A 221 20.82 12.99 2.72
CA PRO A 221 21.58 14.21 2.42
C PRO A 221 22.80 14.45 3.34
N HIS A 222 22.66 14.12 4.63
CA HIS A 222 23.75 14.26 5.60
C HIS A 222 24.86 13.22 5.40
N GLU A 223 24.54 12.01 4.92
CA GLU A 223 25.53 10.97 4.60
C GLU A 223 26.31 11.32 3.33
N GLU A 224 25.63 11.88 2.31
CA GLU A 224 26.26 12.36 1.09
C GLU A 224 27.21 13.54 1.37
N ALA A 225 26.78 14.50 2.21
CA ALA A 225 27.60 15.62 2.62
C ALA A 225 28.85 15.20 3.40
N ALA A 226 28.80 14.09 4.13
CA ALA A 226 29.93 13.53 4.87
C ALA A 226 30.95 12.80 3.96
N GLY A 227 30.65 12.61 2.67
CA GLY A 227 31.54 11.90 1.74
C GLY A 227 31.59 10.39 1.97
N ASN A 228 30.56 9.79 2.60
CA ASN A 228 30.45 8.35 2.85
C ASN A 228 30.10 7.56 1.57
N VAL A 229 30.82 7.83 0.48
CA VAL A 229 30.64 7.15 -0.81
C VAL A 229 31.55 5.93 -0.84
N ASP A 230 31.11 4.84 -0.20
CA ASP A 230 31.84 3.55 -0.17
C ASP A 230 31.92 2.92 -1.57
N GLY A 231 32.83 3.37 -2.45
CA GLY A 231 33.25 2.66 -3.67
C GLY A 231 32.13 2.26 -4.66
N GLN A 232 30.92 2.78 -4.52
CA GLN A 232 29.78 2.52 -5.40
C GLN A 232 29.75 3.53 -6.55
N ASP A 233 29.10 3.16 -7.65
CA ASP A 233 28.97 4.03 -8.82
C ASP A 233 28.23 5.33 -8.43
N GLU A 234 28.97 6.42 -8.27
CA GLU A 234 28.47 7.76 -7.95
C GLU A 234 27.32 8.18 -8.87
N ARG A 235 27.26 7.62 -10.09
CA ARG A 235 26.19 7.86 -11.07
C ARG A 235 24.80 7.44 -10.57
N LEU A 236 24.71 6.45 -9.69
CA LEU A 236 23.44 5.91 -9.20
C LEU A 236 23.12 6.36 -7.77
N THR A 237 24.11 6.81 -7.02
CA THR A 237 23.97 7.14 -5.59
C THR A 237 23.94 8.64 -5.31
N SER A 238 24.50 9.46 -6.21
CA SER A 238 24.52 10.93 -6.03
C SER A 238 23.13 11.56 -6.18
N SER A 239 22.90 12.62 -5.43
CA SER A 239 21.75 13.52 -5.62
C SER A 239 21.89 14.39 -6.88
N LYS A 240 23.05 14.44 -7.51
CA LYS A 240 23.28 15.18 -8.77
C LYS A 240 23.09 14.28 -10.00
N PRO A 241 22.47 14.79 -11.08
CA PRO A 241 22.39 14.04 -12.33
C PRO A 241 23.81 13.74 -12.88
N PRO A 242 24.15 12.48 -13.19
CA PRO A 242 25.39 12.13 -13.84
C PRO A 242 25.42 12.59 -15.32
N PRO A 243 26.59 12.59 -15.97
CA PRO A 243 26.69 12.91 -17.40
C PRO A 243 25.77 12.02 -18.24
N GLY A 244 24.95 12.65 -19.10
CA GLY A 244 23.96 11.94 -19.92
C GLY A 244 22.55 11.90 -19.33
N HIS A 245 22.36 12.36 -18.09
CA HIS A 245 21.08 12.42 -17.40
C HIS A 245 20.65 13.84 -17.06
N THR A 246 19.34 14.06 -17.04
CA THR A 246 18.73 15.33 -16.61
C THR A 246 18.15 15.27 -15.19
N MET A 247 18.00 14.07 -14.63
CA MET A 247 17.54 13.82 -13.27
C MET A 247 18.50 12.86 -12.58
N SER A 248 18.65 12.95 -11.26
CA SER A 248 19.33 11.89 -10.51
C SER A 248 18.48 10.62 -10.47
N TYR A 249 19.08 9.48 -10.15
CA TYR A 249 18.39 8.19 -10.02
C TYR A 249 17.15 8.27 -9.13
N LYS A 250 17.31 8.88 -7.95
CA LYS A 250 16.21 9.05 -6.97
C LYS A 250 15.12 9.98 -7.48
N GLU A 251 15.53 11.09 -8.10
CA GLU A 251 14.61 12.08 -8.63
C GLU A 251 13.79 11.52 -9.79
N ALA A 252 14.42 10.80 -10.71
CA ALA A 252 13.77 10.15 -11.84
C ALA A 252 12.70 9.16 -11.37
N MET A 253 13.03 8.30 -10.41
CA MET A 253 12.07 7.36 -9.82
C MET A 253 10.94 8.08 -9.09
N SER A 254 11.26 8.96 -8.14
CA SER A 254 10.24 9.64 -7.31
C SER A 254 9.27 10.46 -8.16
N LYS A 255 9.78 11.21 -9.15
CA LYS A 255 8.95 11.97 -10.09
C LYS A 255 8.12 11.06 -11.00
N LEU A 256 8.66 9.92 -11.43
CA LEU A 256 7.91 8.94 -12.23
C LEU A 256 6.73 8.38 -11.41
N MET A 257 6.95 7.97 -10.17
CA MET A 257 5.91 7.43 -9.29
C MET A 257 4.80 8.44 -9.03
N LYS A 258 5.17 9.67 -8.61
CA LYS A 258 4.21 10.75 -8.33
C LYS A 258 3.34 11.10 -9.53
N ASN A 259 3.84 10.91 -10.75
CA ASN A 259 3.17 11.31 -11.98
C ASN A 259 2.76 10.13 -12.88
N VAL A 260 2.82 8.90 -12.38
CA VAL A 260 2.63 7.68 -13.18
C VAL A 260 1.25 7.61 -13.83
N ILE A 261 0.23 8.20 -13.19
CA ILE A 261 -1.16 8.22 -13.66
C ILE A 261 -1.33 8.95 -15.00
N TRP A 262 -0.44 9.91 -15.32
CA TRP A 262 -0.52 10.67 -16.57
C TRP A 262 -0.10 9.87 -17.80
N ILE A 263 0.75 8.86 -17.61
CA ILE A 263 1.30 8.05 -18.70
C ILE A 263 0.22 7.30 -19.49
N PRO A 264 -0.73 6.58 -18.84
CA PRO A 264 -1.82 5.92 -19.54
C PRO A 264 -2.96 6.86 -19.95
N ILE A 265 -3.20 7.95 -19.20
CA ILE A 265 -4.31 8.88 -19.46
C ILE A 265 -4.03 9.72 -20.71
N MET A 266 -2.76 10.10 -20.92
CA MET A 266 -2.40 11.05 -21.98
C MET A 266 -1.37 10.46 -22.96
N PRO A 267 -1.67 10.46 -24.27
CA PRO A 267 -0.72 10.08 -25.30
C PRO A 267 0.59 10.86 -25.19
N ARG A 268 1.70 10.19 -25.50
CA ARG A 268 3.05 10.73 -25.30
C ARG A 268 3.28 12.05 -26.05
N TRP A 269 2.77 12.19 -27.27
CA TRP A 269 2.84 13.43 -28.05
C TRP A 269 2.13 14.61 -27.38
N LEU A 270 1.03 14.36 -26.66
CA LEU A 270 0.25 15.40 -25.98
C LEU A 270 0.90 15.79 -24.65
N ARG A 271 1.53 14.84 -23.94
CA ARG A 271 2.22 15.09 -22.66
C ARG A 271 3.34 16.15 -22.74
N GLY A 272 4.04 16.22 -23.86
CA GLY A 272 5.09 17.23 -24.08
C GLY A 272 4.57 18.62 -24.43
N ILE A 273 3.32 18.73 -24.89
CA ILE A 273 2.74 19.98 -25.43
C ILE A 273 1.88 20.70 -24.40
N VAL A 274 1.21 19.95 -23.50
CA VAL A 274 0.28 20.54 -22.54
C VAL A 274 0.99 21.50 -21.57
N PRO A 275 0.33 22.61 -21.18
CA PRO A 275 0.92 23.61 -20.29
C PRO A 275 1.03 23.12 -18.84
N PHE A 276 0.51 21.95 -18.49
CA PHE A 276 0.56 21.40 -17.14
C PHE A 276 1.94 20.77 -16.83
N GLU A 277 2.43 20.99 -15.61
CA GLU A 277 3.75 20.49 -15.18
C GLU A 277 3.76 18.97 -15.00
N GLY A 278 2.75 18.40 -14.32
CA GLY A 278 2.69 16.97 -14.00
C GLY A 278 2.91 16.04 -15.20
N PRO A 279 2.17 16.18 -16.31
CA PRO A 279 2.36 15.33 -17.48
C PRO A 279 3.69 15.51 -18.21
N ARG A 280 4.23 16.73 -18.24
CA ARG A 280 5.57 17.00 -18.81
C ARG A 280 6.64 16.31 -17.98
N THR A 281 6.58 16.49 -16.66
CA THR A 281 7.44 15.80 -15.68
C THR A 281 7.33 14.28 -15.80
N ALA A 282 6.12 13.73 -15.99
CA ALA A 282 5.92 12.30 -16.20
C ALA A 282 6.67 11.77 -17.43
N SER A 283 6.74 12.56 -18.51
CA SER A 283 7.43 12.14 -19.73
C SER A 283 8.95 12.10 -19.54
N VAL A 284 9.52 13.16 -18.96
CA VAL A 284 10.97 13.24 -18.71
C VAL A 284 11.39 12.16 -17.71
N ALA A 285 10.67 12.03 -16.60
CA ALA A 285 10.96 11.02 -15.57
C ALA A 285 10.83 9.59 -16.11
N TYR A 286 9.86 9.30 -16.98
CA TYR A 286 9.72 8.00 -17.64
C TYR A 286 10.93 7.66 -18.52
N ASP A 287 11.43 8.64 -19.28
CA ASP A 287 12.58 8.44 -20.17
C ASP A 287 13.87 8.27 -19.36
N GLU A 288 14.13 9.16 -18.39
CA GLU A 288 15.27 9.10 -17.48
C GLU A 288 15.32 7.79 -16.70
N TRP A 289 14.19 7.39 -16.11
CA TRP A 289 14.11 6.12 -15.39
C TRP A 289 14.34 4.91 -16.32
N GLY A 290 13.84 4.99 -17.55
CA GLY A 290 14.08 3.98 -18.58
C GLY A 290 15.56 3.83 -18.94
N LEU A 291 16.33 4.93 -18.91
CA LEU A 291 17.78 4.90 -19.10
C LEU A 291 18.47 4.22 -17.92
N TYR A 292 18.19 4.65 -16.70
CA TYR A 292 18.78 4.05 -15.49
C TYR A 292 18.55 2.54 -15.39
N MET A 293 17.35 2.06 -15.72
CA MET A 293 17.07 0.62 -15.70
C MET A 293 17.87 -0.14 -16.76
N LYS A 294 18.10 0.43 -17.94
CA LYS A 294 18.93 -0.20 -18.98
C LYS A 294 20.39 -0.25 -18.54
N GLU A 295 20.89 0.82 -17.95
CA GLU A 295 22.25 0.87 -17.41
C GLU A 295 22.45 -0.15 -16.30
N LEU A 296 21.53 -0.19 -15.32
CA LEU A 296 21.53 -1.21 -14.28
C LEU A 296 21.51 -2.63 -14.87
N TYR A 297 20.66 -2.87 -15.87
CA TYR A 297 20.58 -4.16 -16.53
C TYR A 297 21.89 -4.57 -17.21
N GLU A 298 22.54 -3.66 -17.93
CA GLU A 298 23.83 -3.93 -18.60
C GLU A 298 24.99 -4.05 -17.59
N MET A 299 24.97 -3.27 -16.51
CA MET A 299 25.90 -3.45 -15.38
C MET A 299 25.75 -4.85 -14.78
N LYS A 300 24.52 -5.32 -14.52
CA LYS A 300 24.27 -6.67 -13.98
C LYS A 300 24.67 -7.76 -14.96
N LYS A 301 24.45 -7.59 -16.27
CA LYS A 301 24.96 -8.53 -17.29
C LYS A 301 26.48 -8.65 -17.21
N THR A 302 27.19 -7.53 -17.08
CA THR A 302 28.65 -7.50 -16.95
C THR A 302 29.10 -8.26 -15.70
N HIS A 303 28.51 -7.97 -14.54
CA HIS A 303 28.81 -8.69 -13.30
C HIS A 303 28.57 -10.21 -13.42
N ILE A 304 27.46 -10.63 -14.05
CA ILE A 304 27.18 -12.07 -14.28
C ILE A 304 28.22 -12.71 -15.20
N ARG A 305 28.69 -12.00 -16.24
CA ARG A 305 29.71 -12.48 -17.17
C ARG A 305 31.06 -12.65 -16.49
N GLU A 306 31.43 -11.75 -15.59
CA GLU A 306 32.70 -11.78 -14.85
C GLU A 306 32.72 -12.82 -13.71
N GLY A 307 31.64 -13.61 -13.55
CA GLY A 307 31.51 -14.54 -12.44
C GLY A 307 31.38 -13.84 -11.08
N GLN A 308 31.18 -12.51 -11.07
CA GLN A 308 30.89 -11.75 -9.85
C GLN A 308 29.53 -12.20 -9.33
N THR A 309 29.58 -13.11 -8.38
CA THR A 309 28.44 -13.62 -7.62
C THR A 309 28.26 -12.79 -6.36
N THR A 310 28.42 -11.47 -6.49
CA THR A 310 28.42 -10.54 -5.35
C THR A 310 27.21 -10.84 -4.46
N GLU A 311 27.51 -10.96 -3.18
CA GLU A 311 26.71 -11.60 -2.15
C GLU A 311 25.24 -11.16 -2.17
N GLY A 312 24.37 -12.12 -2.51
CA GLY A 312 22.92 -11.92 -2.50
C GLY A 312 22.48 -11.33 -3.82
N LEU A 313 22.04 -12.19 -4.74
CA LEU A 313 21.42 -11.75 -5.97
C LEU A 313 20.23 -10.88 -5.59
N ASP A 314 20.41 -9.56 -5.74
CA ASP A 314 19.32 -8.61 -5.72
C ASP A 314 18.21 -9.07 -6.68
N LEU A 315 17.02 -8.51 -6.49
CA LEU A 315 15.84 -8.99 -7.22
C LEU A 315 16.07 -9.05 -8.74
N LEU A 316 16.73 -8.05 -9.32
CA LEU A 316 17.04 -7.97 -10.75
C LEU A 316 18.01 -9.07 -11.18
N GLY A 317 19.14 -9.24 -10.50
CA GLY A 317 20.13 -10.26 -10.83
C GLY A 317 19.55 -11.68 -10.75
N SER A 318 18.68 -11.93 -9.77
CA SER A 318 17.98 -13.21 -9.62
C SER A 318 16.98 -13.46 -10.76
N VAL A 319 16.22 -12.44 -11.18
CA VAL A 319 15.33 -12.53 -12.35
C VAL A 319 16.11 -12.78 -13.63
N MET A 320 17.23 -12.10 -13.85
CA MET A 320 18.07 -12.30 -15.04
C MET A 320 18.58 -13.73 -15.14
N ARG A 321 19.09 -14.29 -14.03
CA ARG A 321 19.53 -15.69 -13.98
C ARG A 321 18.37 -16.65 -14.21
N GLY A 322 17.23 -16.43 -13.57
CA GLY A 322 16.03 -17.24 -13.79
C GLY A 322 15.53 -17.17 -15.24
N ALA A 323 15.71 -16.03 -15.91
CA ALA A 323 15.39 -15.84 -17.31
C ALA A 323 16.39 -16.52 -18.27
N GLY A 324 17.47 -17.14 -17.78
CA GLY A 324 18.48 -17.81 -18.60
C GLY A 324 19.72 -16.97 -18.92
N ILE A 325 19.85 -15.78 -18.32
CA ILE A 325 21.05 -14.95 -18.43
C ILE A 325 22.04 -15.38 -17.34
N THR A 326 22.98 -16.23 -17.71
CA THR A 326 23.99 -16.84 -16.83
C THR A 326 25.38 -16.60 -17.39
N GLU A 327 26.42 -16.84 -16.60
CA GLU A 327 27.80 -16.78 -17.05
C GLU A 327 28.05 -17.66 -18.29
N LYS A 328 27.50 -18.89 -18.28
CA LYS A 328 27.66 -19.85 -19.38
C LYS A 328 26.94 -19.42 -20.67
N THR A 329 25.74 -18.85 -20.54
CA THR A 329 25.00 -18.35 -21.71
C THR A 329 25.59 -17.06 -22.26
N LEU A 330 26.17 -16.20 -21.40
CA LEU A 330 26.85 -14.98 -21.82
C LEU A 330 28.26 -15.21 -22.40
N SER A 331 28.93 -16.30 -22.01
CA SER A 331 30.24 -16.72 -22.56
C SER A 331 30.12 -17.59 -23.82
N GLY A 332 28.90 -17.99 -24.20
CA GLY A 332 28.65 -18.88 -25.34
C GLY A 332 28.91 -20.37 -25.05
N ALA A 333 29.15 -20.74 -23.78
CA ALA A 333 29.34 -22.12 -23.35
C ALA A 333 28.03 -22.94 -23.35
N GLU A 334 26.87 -22.28 -23.26
CA GLU A 334 25.54 -22.90 -23.39
C GLU A 334 24.67 -22.09 -24.37
N PRO A 335 23.74 -22.75 -25.11
CA PRO A 335 22.86 -22.05 -26.03
C PRO A 335 21.97 -21.05 -25.30
N GLN A 336 21.75 -19.89 -25.93
CA GLN A 336 20.92 -18.82 -25.38
C GLN A 336 19.45 -19.20 -25.45
N ASN A 337 18.94 -19.85 -24.40
CA ASN A 337 17.52 -20.20 -24.25
C ASN A 337 16.85 -19.26 -23.24
N GLN A 338 16.84 -17.97 -23.58
CA GLN A 338 16.30 -16.93 -22.71
C GLN A 338 14.77 -17.04 -22.62
N VAL A 339 14.28 -17.25 -21.40
CA VAL A 339 12.87 -17.52 -21.13
C VAL A 339 12.04 -16.23 -21.10
N LEU A 340 12.59 -15.14 -20.54
CA LEU A 340 11.96 -13.82 -20.55
C LEU A 340 12.78 -12.85 -21.39
N SER A 341 12.14 -12.13 -22.30
CA SER A 341 12.75 -11.03 -23.06
C SER A 341 13.29 -9.92 -22.15
N ASP A 342 14.21 -9.11 -22.67
CA ASP A 342 14.78 -7.97 -21.94
C ASP A 342 13.68 -7.00 -21.46
N SER A 343 12.65 -6.75 -22.27
CA SER A 343 11.50 -5.92 -21.85
C SER A 343 10.66 -6.58 -20.75
N GLU A 344 10.44 -7.90 -20.80
CA GLU A 344 9.80 -8.63 -19.69
C GLU A 344 10.63 -8.52 -18.40
N ILE A 345 11.96 -8.62 -18.48
CA ILE A 345 12.84 -8.45 -17.31
C ILE A 345 12.72 -7.04 -16.74
N LEU A 346 12.85 -6.00 -17.58
CA LEU A 346 12.70 -4.60 -17.16
C LEU A 346 11.29 -4.30 -16.63
N GLY A 347 10.26 -4.90 -17.22
CA GLY A 347 8.88 -4.81 -16.73
C GLY A 347 8.71 -5.41 -15.34
N ASN A 348 9.32 -6.57 -15.06
CA ASN A 348 9.32 -7.16 -13.72
C ASN A 348 10.15 -6.33 -12.73
N ALA A 349 11.27 -5.77 -13.17
CA ALA A 349 12.11 -4.90 -12.35
C ALA A 349 11.35 -3.63 -11.91
N PHE A 350 10.69 -2.97 -12.85
CA PHE A 350 9.87 -1.80 -12.58
C PHE A 350 8.74 -2.10 -11.59
N ILE A 351 8.01 -3.22 -11.78
CA ILE A 351 6.88 -3.53 -10.90
C ILE A 351 7.33 -3.91 -9.47
N PHE A 352 8.55 -4.43 -9.28
CA PHE A 352 9.07 -4.67 -7.93
C PHE A 352 9.31 -3.36 -7.18
N ILE A 353 9.87 -2.35 -7.84
CA ILE A 353 10.06 -1.04 -7.24
C ILE A 353 8.70 -0.42 -6.93
N LEU A 354 7.82 -0.31 -7.93
CA LEU A 354 6.51 0.30 -7.73
C LEU A 354 5.71 -0.38 -6.61
N ALA A 355 5.70 -1.71 -6.58
CA ALA A 355 4.94 -2.46 -5.59
C ALA A 355 5.56 -2.40 -4.18
N GLY A 356 6.89 -2.48 -4.06
CA GLY A 356 7.59 -2.46 -2.78
C GLY A 356 7.72 -1.06 -2.17
N HIS A 357 7.83 -0.03 -3.02
CA HIS A 357 8.08 1.34 -2.61
C HIS A 357 6.87 1.95 -1.86
N GLU A 358 5.77 2.18 -2.57
CA GLU A 358 4.65 2.96 -1.99
C GLU A 358 3.89 2.21 -0.89
N THR A 359 3.79 0.88 -1.00
CA THR A 359 2.99 0.09 -0.06
C THR A 359 3.62 0.06 1.34
N THR A 360 4.91 -0.27 1.45
CA THR A 360 5.63 -0.26 2.72
C THR A 360 5.76 1.15 3.28
N ALA A 361 6.08 2.14 2.44
CA ALA A 361 6.20 3.54 2.86
C ALA A 361 4.92 4.05 3.55
N ASN A 362 3.76 3.80 2.93
CA ASN A 362 2.47 4.20 3.52
C ASN A 362 2.17 3.44 4.81
N ALA A 363 2.44 2.12 4.86
CA ALA A 363 2.25 1.36 6.08
C ALA A 363 3.08 1.93 7.23
N MET A 364 4.34 2.33 6.98
CA MET A 364 5.20 2.92 8.01
C MET A 364 4.77 4.33 8.39
N HIS A 365 4.39 5.17 7.42
CA HIS A 365 3.82 6.48 7.69
C HIS A 365 2.61 6.36 8.64
N PHE A 366 1.64 5.51 8.31
CA PHE A 366 0.45 5.33 9.12
C PHE A 366 0.75 4.66 10.47
N ALA A 367 1.70 3.73 10.54
CA ALA A 367 2.10 3.13 11.81
C ALA A 367 2.63 4.19 12.78
N LEU A 368 3.48 5.12 12.31
CA LEU A 368 4.01 6.21 13.15
C LEU A 368 2.91 7.17 13.60
N VAL A 369 1.98 7.55 12.71
CA VAL A 369 0.82 8.39 13.06
C VAL A 369 -0.07 7.70 14.10
N LEU A 370 -0.37 6.41 13.92
CA LEU A 370 -1.20 5.64 14.84
C LEU A 370 -0.51 5.45 16.20
N LEU A 371 0.82 5.27 16.24
CA LEU A 371 1.58 5.20 17.49
C LEU A 371 1.61 6.55 18.24
N ALA A 372 1.72 7.67 17.52
CA ALA A 372 1.66 9.01 18.10
C ALA A 372 0.26 9.33 18.67
N LEU A 373 -0.80 8.85 18.01
CA LEU A 373 -2.19 8.91 18.51
C LEU A 373 -2.45 7.95 19.69
N ASN A 374 -1.61 6.93 19.89
CA ASN A 374 -1.81 5.89 20.91
C ASN A 374 -0.54 5.68 21.77
N PRO A 375 -0.19 6.64 22.65
CA PRO A 375 1.03 6.57 23.46
C PRO A 375 1.18 5.32 24.33
N GLN A 376 0.08 4.73 24.80
CA GLN A 376 0.12 3.49 25.58
C GLN A 376 0.59 2.29 24.73
N SER A 377 0.10 2.17 23.50
CA SER A 377 0.51 1.11 22.57
C SER A 377 1.98 1.26 22.20
N GLN A 378 2.43 2.51 22.02
CA GLN A 378 3.84 2.85 21.81
C GLN A 378 4.71 2.40 22.99
N ARG A 379 4.35 2.71 24.24
CA ARG A 379 5.11 2.24 25.42
C ARG A 379 5.21 0.72 25.51
N ARG A 380 4.14 -0.02 25.20
CA ARG A 380 4.15 -1.49 25.19
C ARG A 380 5.03 -2.05 24.08
N LEU A 381 5.00 -1.44 22.90
CA LEU A 381 5.92 -1.79 21.81
C LEU A 381 7.38 -1.60 22.26
N GLN A 382 7.71 -0.45 22.83
CA GLN A 382 9.05 -0.13 23.30
C GLN A 382 9.53 -1.09 24.39
N GLN A 383 8.66 -1.43 25.35
CA GLN A 383 8.97 -2.43 26.37
C GLN A 383 9.27 -3.79 25.75
N ALA A 384 8.41 -4.27 24.84
CA ALA A 384 8.60 -5.55 24.18
C ALA A 384 9.88 -5.61 23.33
N ILE A 385 10.28 -4.49 22.70
CA ILE A 385 11.57 -4.41 22.00
C ILE A 385 12.72 -4.52 23.00
N SER A 386 12.68 -3.78 24.12
CA SER A 386 13.67 -3.86 25.20
C SER A 386 13.79 -5.27 25.77
N ASP A 387 12.70 -6.01 25.93
CA ASP A 387 12.73 -7.38 26.43
C ASP A 387 13.43 -8.36 25.46
N ILE A 388 13.44 -8.05 24.16
CA ILE A 388 14.05 -8.89 23.13
C ILE A 388 15.54 -8.57 22.95
N VAL A 389 15.87 -7.29 22.80
CA VAL A 389 17.22 -6.84 22.39
C VAL A 389 18.02 -6.20 23.51
N GLY A 390 17.38 -5.86 24.64
CA GLY A 390 17.98 -5.11 25.74
C GLY A 390 18.42 -3.71 25.30
N ASP A 391 19.55 -3.26 25.84
CA ASP A 391 20.18 -1.99 25.49
C ASP A 391 21.21 -2.12 24.35
N ARG A 392 21.27 -3.28 23.69
CA ARG A 392 22.20 -3.49 22.56
C ARG A 392 21.91 -2.45 21.47
N PRO A 393 22.94 -1.77 20.94
CA PRO A 393 22.75 -0.90 19.79
C PRO A 393 22.20 -1.69 18.62
N VAL A 394 21.38 -1.03 17.79
CA VAL A 394 20.72 -1.64 16.62
C VAL A 394 21.70 -2.35 15.67
N SER A 395 22.95 -1.89 15.58
CA SER A 395 24.01 -2.52 14.78
C SER A 395 24.46 -3.90 15.26
N GLN A 396 24.11 -4.30 16.49
CA GLN A 396 24.42 -5.60 17.08
C GLN A 396 23.21 -6.55 17.10
N TRP A 397 22.11 -6.18 16.43
CA TRP A 397 20.95 -7.05 16.30
C TRP A 397 21.20 -8.12 15.25
N ASP A 398 20.77 -9.34 15.53
CA ASP A 398 21.04 -10.50 14.68
C ASP A 398 19.77 -11.00 13.97
N TYR A 399 19.89 -11.28 12.68
CA TYR A 399 18.77 -11.73 11.86
C TYR A 399 18.19 -13.06 12.34
N ASP A 400 19.02 -14.03 12.73
CA ASP A 400 18.52 -15.36 13.06
C ASP A 400 17.97 -15.44 14.50
N GLN A 401 18.47 -14.60 15.40
CA GLN A 401 18.10 -14.61 16.81
C GLN A 401 17.01 -13.60 17.17
N ASP A 402 17.08 -12.39 16.62
CA ASP A 402 16.23 -11.27 17.05
C ASP A 402 14.98 -11.12 16.16
N LEU A 403 15.13 -11.21 14.83
CA LEU A 403 14.00 -11.05 13.90
C LEU A 403 12.84 -12.02 14.19
N PRO A 404 13.04 -13.34 14.44
CA PRO A 404 11.92 -14.22 14.73
C PRO A 404 11.13 -13.80 15.98
N LYS A 405 11.79 -13.22 16.98
CA LYS A 405 11.12 -12.72 18.19
C LYS A 405 10.34 -11.44 17.90
N LEU A 406 10.93 -10.49 17.18
CA LEU A 406 10.26 -9.26 16.74
C LEU A 406 9.02 -9.57 15.89
N MET A 407 9.13 -10.57 15.01
CA MET A 407 8.05 -11.04 14.13
C MET A 407 6.89 -11.76 14.82
N ASN A 408 7.10 -12.25 16.02
CA ASN A 408 6.07 -12.93 16.80
C ASN A 408 5.64 -12.09 18.02
N GLY A 409 6.10 -10.84 18.12
CA GLY A 409 5.83 -9.95 19.25
C GLY A 409 5.07 -8.67 18.85
N MET A 410 5.13 -7.68 19.76
CA MET A 410 4.47 -6.38 19.57
C MET A 410 4.87 -5.63 18.29
N PRO A 411 6.13 -5.68 17.79
CA PRO A 411 6.47 -5.06 16.51
C PRO A 411 5.60 -5.58 15.35
N ALA A 412 5.43 -6.90 15.24
CA ALA A 412 4.55 -7.50 14.24
C ALA A 412 3.08 -7.17 14.47
N ALA A 413 2.65 -7.14 15.73
CA ALA A 413 1.29 -6.76 16.10
C ALA A 413 0.94 -5.33 15.67
N VAL A 414 1.87 -4.39 15.83
CA VAL A 414 1.72 -2.98 15.40
C VAL A 414 1.60 -2.88 13.88
N VAL A 415 2.45 -3.57 13.14
CA VAL A 415 2.38 -3.60 11.67
C VAL A 415 1.07 -4.23 11.19
N ASN A 416 0.66 -5.36 11.78
CA ASN A 416 -0.58 -6.03 11.40
C ASN A 416 -1.82 -5.18 11.74
N GLU A 417 -1.85 -4.52 12.89
CA GLU A 417 -2.97 -3.65 13.26
C GLU A 417 -3.05 -2.41 12.36
N THR A 418 -1.90 -1.86 11.98
CA THR A 418 -1.84 -0.78 10.99
C THR A 418 -2.43 -1.24 9.66
N LEU A 419 -2.02 -2.41 9.15
CA LEU A 419 -2.53 -2.95 7.88
C LEU A 419 -4.01 -3.37 7.94
N ARG A 420 -4.53 -3.71 9.13
CA ARG A 420 -5.95 -4.03 9.36
C ARG A 420 -6.81 -2.77 9.29
N MET A 421 -6.34 -1.69 9.92
CA MET A 421 -7.07 -0.42 9.98
C MET A 421 -6.95 0.38 8.69
N ILE A 422 -5.74 0.40 8.11
CA ILE A 422 -5.38 1.22 6.95
C ILE A 422 -4.63 0.33 5.93
N PRO A 423 -5.35 -0.52 5.18
CA PRO A 423 -4.73 -1.37 4.18
C PRO A 423 -4.22 -0.54 2.99
N ALA A 424 -3.03 -0.85 2.49
CA ALA A 424 -2.46 -0.15 1.33
C ALA A 424 -3.35 -0.28 0.07
N VAL A 425 -4.00 -1.44 -0.10
CA VAL A 425 -4.95 -1.72 -1.19
C VAL A 425 -6.32 -2.03 -0.61
N VAL A 426 -7.28 -1.13 -0.82
CA VAL A 426 -8.65 -1.23 -0.28
C VAL A 426 -9.54 -2.21 -1.03
N GLY A 427 -9.25 -2.47 -2.31
CA GLY A 427 -10.01 -3.40 -3.13
C GLY A 427 -9.08 -4.22 -4.02
N ILE A 428 -9.08 -5.56 -3.87
CA ILE A 428 -8.29 -6.44 -4.72
C ILE A 428 -9.16 -6.90 -5.90
N PRO A 429 -8.88 -6.45 -7.14
CA PRO A 429 -9.80 -6.65 -8.24
C PRO A 429 -9.69 -8.04 -8.87
N LYS A 430 -10.86 -8.60 -9.16
CA LYS A 430 -11.15 -9.87 -9.81
C LYS A 430 -12.27 -9.64 -10.82
N ARG A 431 -12.59 -10.60 -11.70
CA ARG A 431 -13.69 -10.45 -12.65
C ARG A 431 -14.29 -11.79 -13.05
N THR A 432 -15.61 -11.84 -13.27
CA THR A 432 -16.22 -12.93 -14.05
C THR A 432 -16.15 -12.62 -15.54
N MET A 433 -15.83 -13.62 -16.35
CA MET A 433 -15.72 -13.42 -17.80
C MET A 433 -17.10 -13.28 -18.46
N LYS A 434 -17.15 -12.56 -19.58
CA LYS A 434 -18.33 -12.54 -20.44
C LYS A 434 -18.64 -13.97 -20.93
N GLY A 435 -19.91 -14.35 -20.88
CA GLY A 435 -20.43 -15.69 -21.15
C GLY A 435 -20.27 -16.67 -19.98
N SER A 436 -19.69 -16.26 -18.85
CA SER A 436 -19.28 -17.16 -17.77
C SER A 436 -19.70 -16.62 -16.39
N PRO A 437 -21.00 -16.70 -16.03
CA PRO A 437 -21.43 -16.46 -14.65
C PRO A 437 -20.83 -17.51 -13.72
N GLN A 438 -20.62 -17.15 -12.45
CA GLN A 438 -19.92 -18.01 -11.49
C GLN A 438 -20.74 -18.19 -10.22
N ALA A 439 -20.85 -19.43 -9.74
CA ALA A 439 -21.46 -19.71 -8.43
C ALA A 439 -20.55 -19.21 -7.30
N LEU A 440 -21.16 -18.77 -6.20
CA LEU A 440 -20.49 -18.37 -4.97
C LEU A 440 -21.40 -18.70 -3.79
N THR A 441 -20.88 -19.41 -2.79
CA THR A 441 -21.59 -19.67 -1.54
C THR A 441 -21.10 -18.68 -0.48
N VAL A 442 -22.03 -18.04 0.24
CA VAL A 442 -21.75 -17.07 1.31
C VAL A 442 -22.67 -17.36 2.48
N ASP A 443 -22.11 -17.62 3.67
CA ASP A 443 -22.88 -17.98 4.88
C ASP A 443 -23.95 -19.07 4.60
N GLY A 444 -23.58 -20.10 3.84
CA GLY A 444 -24.47 -21.21 3.45
C GLY A 444 -25.52 -20.89 2.38
N HIS A 445 -25.55 -19.67 1.82
CA HIS A 445 -26.46 -19.29 0.74
C HIS A 445 -25.73 -19.31 -0.61
N ASP A 446 -26.34 -19.96 -1.59
CA ASP A 446 -25.81 -20.05 -2.95
C ASP A 446 -26.27 -18.87 -3.81
N TYR A 447 -25.30 -18.14 -4.34
CA TYR A 447 -25.50 -17.04 -5.27
C TYR A 447 -24.89 -17.36 -6.63
N VAL A 448 -25.38 -16.67 -7.67
CA VAL A 448 -24.76 -16.69 -9.00
C VAL A 448 -24.26 -15.29 -9.33
N ILE A 449 -22.95 -15.09 -9.26
CA ILE A 449 -22.31 -13.86 -9.73
C ILE A 449 -22.55 -13.75 -11.24
N PRO A 450 -23.20 -12.67 -11.72
CA PRO A 450 -23.43 -12.51 -13.15
C PRO A 450 -22.14 -12.51 -13.95
N GLU A 451 -22.23 -12.88 -15.22
CA GLU A 451 -21.13 -12.69 -16.18
C GLU A 451 -20.69 -11.21 -16.24
N ASP A 452 -19.45 -10.98 -16.64
CA ASP A 452 -18.94 -9.64 -16.88
C ASP A 452 -19.10 -8.69 -15.68
N THR A 453 -18.78 -9.21 -14.50
CA THR A 453 -18.88 -8.50 -13.21
C THR A 453 -17.48 -8.24 -12.68
N LEU A 454 -17.13 -6.97 -12.48
CA LEU A 454 -15.94 -6.60 -11.72
C LEU A 454 -16.18 -7.01 -10.28
N ILE A 455 -15.17 -7.57 -9.62
CA ILE A 455 -15.25 -8.00 -8.24
C ILE A 455 -14.12 -7.30 -7.49
N SER A 456 -14.41 -6.73 -6.33
CA SER A 456 -13.41 -6.29 -5.36
C SER A 456 -13.52 -7.15 -4.11
N ILE A 457 -12.43 -7.83 -3.76
CA ILE A 457 -12.25 -8.28 -2.38
C ILE A 457 -12.06 -7.01 -1.56
N ASP A 458 -13.03 -6.72 -0.71
CA ASP A 458 -13.13 -5.51 0.11
C ASP A 458 -12.27 -5.70 1.37
N THR A 459 -11.05 -5.17 1.34
CA THR A 459 -10.11 -5.40 2.44
C THR A 459 -10.52 -4.65 3.71
N PRO A 460 -10.93 -3.36 3.70
CA PRO A 460 -11.44 -2.71 4.91
C PRO A 460 -12.69 -3.41 5.47
N GLY A 461 -13.61 -3.86 4.62
CA GLY A 461 -14.80 -4.61 5.04
C GLY A 461 -14.43 -5.93 5.74
N ALA A 462 -13.58 -6.75 5.11
CA ALA A 462 -13.14 -8.03 5.69
C ALA A 462 -12.35 -7.83 6.99
N HIS A 463 -11.43 -6.86 7.01
CA HIS A 463 -10.53 -6.61 8.15
C HIS A 463 -11.23 -5.95 9.34
N ASN A 464 -12.47 -5.47 9.18
CA ASN A 464 -13.27 -4.86 10.24
C ASN A 464 -14.58 -5.62 10.48
N ASN A 465 -14.66 -6.88 10.07
CA ASN A 465 -15.80 -7.74 10.36
C ASN A 465 -15.77 -8.27 11.81
N PRO A 466 -16.66 -7.83 12.70
CA PRO A 466 -16.62 -8.16 14.13
C PRO A 466 -16.78 -9.65 14.45
N ARG A 467 -17.24 -10.48 13.49
CA ARG A 467 -17.40 -11.93 13.69
C ARG A 467 -16.06 -12.67 13.88
N TYR A 468 -14.95 -12.11 13.41
CA TYR A 468 -13.69 -12.86 13.22
C TYR A 468 -12.49 -12.33 14.01
N TRP A 469 -12.69 -11.28 14.83
CA TRP A 469 -11.62 -10.69 15.62
C TRP A 469 -11.76 -11.07 17.10
N PRO A 470 -10.65 -11.31 17.83
CA PRO A 470 -10.71 -11.57 19.26
C PRO A 470 -11.36 -10.39 20.00
N ALA A 471 -12.41 -10.68 20.77
CA ALA A 471 -13.06 -9.69 21.63
C ALA A 471 -12.09 -9.23 22.71
N ARG A 472 -12.01 -7.92 22.97
CA ARG A 472 -11.06 -7.34 23.94
C ARG A 472 -11.80 -6.89 25.21
N PRO A 473 -11.56 -7.53 26.38
CA PRO A 473 -12.26 -7.20 27.62
C PRO A 473 -12.00 -5.77 28.12
N ASP A 474 -10.86 -5.17 27.75
CA ASP A 474 -10.45 -3.81 28.15
C ASP A 474 -11.19 -2.69 27.40
N ILE A 475 -12.02 -3.03 26.41
CA ILE A 475 -12.86 -2.10 25.63
C ILE A 475 -14.31 -2.59 25.51
N SER A 476 -14.74 -3.53 26.35
CA SER A 476 -16.07 -4.16 26.35
C SER A 476 -17.24 -3.21 26.64
N ALA A 477 -16.97 -1.92 26.91
CA ALA A 477 -17.99 -0.89 27.08
C ALA A 477 -18.45 -0.26 25.75
N LEU A 478 -17.75 -0.52 24.64
CA LEU A 478 -18.15 -0.06 23.32
C LEU A 478 -19.15 -1.02 22.68
N PRO A 479 -20.06 -0.53 21.82
CA PRO A 479 -20.90 -1.40 21.01
C PRO A 479 -20.06 -2.43 20.23
N PRO A 480 -20.52 -3.69 20.07
CA PRO A 480 -19.79 -4.71 19.33
C PRO A 480 -19.42 -4.26 17.90
N GLY A 481 -18.12 -4.20 17.62
CA GLY A 481 -17.57 -3.77 16.33
C GLY A 481 -16.97 -2.37 16.33
N ASP A 482 -17.42 -1.45 17.20
CA ASP A 482 -16.84 -0.10 17.31
C ASP A 482 -15.42 -0.15 17.91
N GLU A 483 -15.13 -1.21 18.67
CA GLU A 483 -13.79 -1.54 19.15
C GLU A 483 -12.75 -1.77 18.04
N LEU A 484 -13.18 -2.09 16.81
CA LEU A 484 -12.29 -2.31 15.67
C LEU A 484 -11.82 -1.01 15.01
N ASP A 485 -12.42 0.12 15.36
CA ASP A 485 -11.94 1.44 14.97
C ASP A 485 -10.81 1.96 15.86
N GLN A 486 -10.53 1.27 16.97
CA GLN A 486 -9.41 1.61 17.84
C GLN A 486 -8.13 0.88 17.43
N PHE A 487 -7.01 1.61 17.45
CA PHE A 487 -5.69 1.05 17.23
C PHE A 487 -5.23 0.28 18.47
N LYS A 488 -5.42 -1.04 18.45
CA LYS A 488 -5.10 -1.95 19.57
C LYS A 488 -4.22 -3.11 19.10
N PRO A 489 -2.91 -2.90 18.87
CA PRO A 489 -1.99 -3.97 18.48
C PRO A 489 -2.05 -5.21 19.39
N GLU A 490 -2.33 -5.02 20.68
CA GLU A 490 -2.43 -6.09 21.67
C GLU A 490 -3.51 -7.14 21.33
N ARG A 491 -4.47 -6.83 20.44
CA ARG A 491 -5.43 -7.83 19.94
C ARG A 491 -4.77 -8.97 19.17
N TRP A 492 -3.59 -8.72 18.63
CA TRP A 492 -2.80 -9.73 17.93
C TRP A 492 -2.01 -10.61 18.88
N ILE A 493 -1.97 -10.31 20.19
CA ILE A 493 -1.24 -11.11 21.16
C ILE A 493 -2.24 -11.97 21.94
N VAL A 494 -2.22 -13.26 21.66
CA VAL A 494 -3.17 -14.24 22.20
C VAL A 494 -2.45 -15.40 22.87
N ASP A 495 -3.17 -16.14 23.71
CA ASP A 495 -2.69 -17.41 24.25
C ASP A 495 -2.86 -18.57 23.24
N GLU A 496 -2.57 -19.79 23.69
CA GLU A 496 -2.71 -21.02 22.91
C GLU A 496 -4.15 -21.31 22.46
N ASN A 497 -5.15 -20.75 23.16
CA ASN A 497 -6.58 -20.93 22.89
C ASN A 497 -7.17 -19.73 22.10
N ASN A 498 -6.31 -18.91 21.50
CA ASN A 498 -6.67 -17.66 20.82
C ASN A 498 -7.41 -16.66 21.71
N GLN A 499 -7.26 -16.75 23.03
CA GLN A 499 -7.84 -15.78 23.95
C GLN A 499 -6.89 -14.59 24.10
N PRO A 500 -7.40 -13.34 24.13
CA PRO A 500 -6.56 -12.18 24.33
C PRO A 500 -5.87 -12.23 25.69
N LEU A 501 -4.57 -11.94 25.72
CA LEU A 501 -3.83 -11.81 26.98
C LEU A 501 -4.16 -10.45 27.63
N VAL A 502 -4.77 -10.49 28.81
CA VAL A 502 -5.05 -9.32 29.65
C VAL A 502 -3.84 -9.08 30.57
N GLY A 503 -3.21 -7.89 30.50
CA GLY A 503 -2.09 -7.52 31.38
C GLY A 503 -0.72 -7.35 30.71
N GLY A 504 -0.65 -7.36 29.38
CA GLY A 504 0.61 -7.17 28.64
C GLY A 504 1.44 -8.46 28.53
N VAL A 505 2.53 -8.37 27.77
CA VAL A 505 3.43 -9.49 27.45
C VAL A 505 4.35 -9.78 28.64
N GLY A 506 3.77 -10.14 29.78
CA GLY A 506 4.49 -10.33 31.04
C GLY A 506 4.14 -11.66 31.70
N GLY A 507 4.74 -12.76 31.21
CA GLY A 507 4.85 -14.01 31.97
C GLY A 507 4.17 -15.26 31.38
N LYS A 508 3.24 -15.14 30.43
CA LYS A 508 2.75 -16.27 29.62
C LYS A 508 3.25 -16.13 28.19
N ALA A 509 3.65 -17.24 27.56
CA ALA A 509 4.13 -17.26 26.17
C ALA A 509 2.98 -16.92 25.21
N GLY A 510 2.75 -15.62 24.97
CA GLY A 510 1.82 -15.15 23.97
C GLY A 510 2.33 -15.45 22.56
N GLN A 511 1.41 -15.70 21.65
CA GLN A 511 1.68 -15.87 20.23
C GLN A 511 0.89 -14.85 19.42
N LEU A 512 1.33 -14.64 18.17
CA LEU A 512 0.59 -13.79 17.24
C LEU A 512 -0.70 -14.49 16.79
N PHE A 513 -1.84 -13.81 16.89
CA PHE A 513 -3.13 -14.27 16.38
C PHE A 513 -3.01 -14.56 14.88
N LYS A 514 -3.53 -15.71 14.47
CA LYS A 514 -3.54 -16.17 13.07
C LYS A 514 -4.99 -16.25 12.59
N PRO A 515 -5.50 -15.19 11.95
CA PRO A 515 -6.84 -15.19 11.39
C PRO A 515 -7.01 -16.32 10.38
N ALA A 516 -8.24 -16.83 10.26
CA ALA A 516 -8.59 -17.75 9.18
C ALA A 516 -8.40 -17.09 7.80
N ALA A 517 -8.31 -17.92 6.76
CA ALA A 517 -8.26 -17.47 5.37
C ALA A 517 -9.41 -16.49 5.07
N GLY A 518 -9.12 -15.43 4.33
CA GLY A 518 -10.06 -14.38 3.95
C GLY A 518 -10.34 -13.31 5.02
N VAL A 519 -10.04 -13.55 6.30
CA VAL A 519 -10.29 -12.57 7.39
C VAL A 519 -9.32 -11.40 7.32
N PHE A 520 -8.03 -11.69 7.12
CA PHE A 520 -6.96 -10.70 7.07
C PHE A 520 -6.09 -10.90 5.82
N VAL A 521 -6.38 -10.09 4.80
CA VAL A 521 -5.81 -10.20 3.44
C VAL A 521 -5.00 -8.96 2.98
N PRO A 522 -4.15 -8.32 3.81
CA PRO A 522 -3.39 -7.14 3.38
C PRO A 522 -2.36 -7.46 2.28
N PHE A 523 -1.98 -8.73 2.15
CA PHE A 523 -1.05 -9.23 1.14
C PHE A 523 -1.77 -10.06 0.06
N SER A 524 -3.09 -9.90 -0.10
CA SER A 524 -3.93 -10.80 -0.92
C SER A 524 -3.83 -12.26 -0.47
N GLU A 525 -4.49 -13.17 -1.19
CA GLU A 525 -4.53 -14.59 -0.86
C GLU A 525 -4.53 -15.48 -2.12
N GLY A 526 -4.42 -16.79 -1.91
CA GLY A 526 -4.46 -17.81 -2.96
C GLY A 526 -3.26 -17.72 -3.90
N HIS A 527 -3.47 -18.05 -5.16
CA HIS A 527 -2.41 -18.12 -6.17
C HIS A 527 -1.75 -16.77 -6.47
N ARG A 528 -2.48 -15.67 -6.22
CA ARG A 528 -2.05 -14.29 -6.47
C ARG A 528 -1.64 -13.57 -5.19
N SER A 529 -1.37 -14.31 -4.11
CA SER A 529 -0.78 -13.76 -2.89
C SER A 529 0.53 -13.02 -3.18
N CYS A 530 0.77 -11.97 -2.41
CA CYS A 530 1.94 -11.11 -2.55
C CYS A 530 3.21 -11.93 -2.39
N MET A 531 4.02 -11.89 -3.43
CA MET A 531 5.31 -12.58 -3.47
C MET A 531 6.32 -11.93 -2.51
N GLY A 532 6.21 -10.61 -2.30
CA GLY A 532 7.03 -9.83 -1.37
C GLY A 532 6.50 -9.78 0.06
N ARG A 533 5.53 -10.61 0.47
CA ARG A 533 4.96 -10.56 1.83
C ARG A 533 6.04 -10.65 2.92
N ARG A 534 6.95 -11.62 2.80
CA ARG A 534 8.01 -11.82 3.79
C ARG A 534 9.00 -10.66 3.79
N PHE A 535 9.40 -10.19 2.60
CA PHE A 535 10.23 -9.01 2.39
C PHE A 535 9.66 -7.78 3.11
N ALA A 536 8.41 -7.42 2.81
CA ALA A 536 7.74 -6.25 3.39
C ALA A 536 7.59 -6.35 4.92
N LEU A 537 7.32 -7.56 5.45
CA LEU A 537 7.26 -7.78 6.89
C LEU A 537 8.62 -7.64 7.56
N VAL A 538 9.71 -8.16 6.97
CA VAL A 538 11.07 -7.90 7.50
C VAL A 538 11.32 -6.42 7.54
N GLU A 539 11.10 -5.73 6.42
CA GLU A 539 11.33 -4.30 6.27
C GLU A 539 10.58 -3.50 7.33
N SER A 540 9.26 -3.63 7.37
CA SER A 540 8.37 -2.88 8.25
C SER A 540 8.65 -3.12 9.74
N ILE A 541 8.85 -4.38 10.11
CA ILE A 541 9.06 -4.76 11.52
C ILE A 541 10.43 -4.28 12.00
N SER A 542 11.45 -4.38 11.15
CA SER A 542 12.80 -3.93 11.49
C SER A 542 12.85 -2.40 11.64
N ILE A 543 12.18 -1.67 10.74
CA ILE A 543 12.07 -0.21 10.82
C ILE A 543 11.39 0.20 12.12
N ILE A 544 10.17 -0.29 12.37
CA ILE A 544 9.42 0.07 13.58
C ILE A 544 10.19 -0.30 14.85
N ALA A 545 10.82 -1.48 14.88
CA ALA A 545 11.61 -1.89 16.03
C ALA A 545 12.83 -0.97 16.24
N ALA A 546 13.59 -0.66 15.19
CA ALA A 546 14.78 0.17 15.28
C ALA A 546 14.46 1.62 15.67
N LEU A 547 13.41 2.21 15.08
CA LEU A 547 12.96 3.55 15.41
C LEU A 547 12.51 3.63 16.88
N MET A 548 11.66 2.70 17.31
CA MET A 548 11.04 2.74 18.63
C MET A 548 11.96 2.24 19.76
N HIS A 549 13.07 1.57 19.44
CA HIS A 549 14.04 1.14 20.46
C HIS A 549 14.62 2.32 21.24
N THR A 550 14.96 3.39 20.53
CA THR A 550 15.70 4.56 21.08
C THR A 550 14.88 5.85 21.09
N HIS A 551 13.81 5.94 20.29
CA HIS A 551 13.01 7.14 20.13
C HIS A 551 11.51 6.88 20.32
N SER A 552 10.80 7.96 20.56
CA SER A 552 9.35 8.06 20.63
C SER A 552 8.85 9.04 19.56
N VAL A 553 7.61 8.84 19.12
CA VAL A 553 6.89 9.76 18.23
C VAL A 553 5.71 10.39 18.95
N GLU A 554 5.56 11.71 18.77
CA GLU A 554 4.45 12.50 19.28
C GLU A 554 3.79 13.29 18.14
N LEU A 555 2.52 13.65 18.33
CA LEU A 555 1.89 14.63 17.45
C LEU A 555 2.59 15.98 17.62
N ALA A 556 2.91 16.63 16.50
CA ALA A 556 3.34 18.01 16.55
C ALA A 556 2.12 18.89 16.87
N VAL A 557 2.29 19.82 17.81
CA VAL A 557 1.20 20.68 18.31
C VAL A 557 1.40 22.16 17.94
N ASP A 558 2.36 22.47 17.08
CA ASP A 558 2.85 23.85 16.86
C ASP A 558 1.78 24.78 16.28
N GLU A 559 0.74 24.22 15.67
CA GLU A 559 -0.43 24.97 15.21
C GLU A 559 -1.30 25.50 16.37
N PHE A 560 -1.19 24.91 17.54
CA PHE A 560 -2.00 25.18 18.72
C PHE A 560 -1.20 25.84 19.85
N ALA A 561 0.06 25.43 20.03
CA ALA A 561 0.97 26.02 21.00
C ALA A 561 2.43 25.87 20.55
N ASP A 562 3.21 26.96 20.65
CA ASP A 562 4.64 26.91 20.38
C ASP A 562 5.44 26.19 21.50
N ASP A 563 6.73 25.98 21.26
CA ASP A 563 7.57 25.23 22.18
C ASP A 563 7.74 25.91 23.55
N GLU A 564 7.72 27.24 23.60
CA GLU A 564 7.81 28.00 24.86
C GLU A 564 6.52 27.85 25.68
N ALA A 565 5.35 27.96 25.03
CA ALA A 565 4.06 27.76 25.65
C ALA A 565 3.91 26.34 26.20
N VAL A 566 4.26 25.32 25.41
CA VAL A 566 4.22 23.92 25.87
C VAL A 566 5.21 23.67 27.01
N ALA A 567 6.38 24.30 27.00
CA ALA A 567 7.35 24.18 28.10
C ALA A 567 6.85 24.84 29.40
N ALA A 568 6.08 25.92 29.30
CA ALA A 568 5.47 26.60 30.44
C ALA A 568 4.29 25.82 31.06
N MET A 569 3.58 25.00 30.27
CA MET A 569 2.48 24.15 30.78
C MET A 569 3.01 23.06 31.72
N SER A 570 2.24 22.74 32.77
CA SER A 570 2.60 21.62 33.66
C SER A 570 2.57 20.27 32.92
N ARG A 571 3.60 19.42 33.15
CA ARG A 571 3.63 18.06 32.57
C ARG A 571 2.43 17.26 33.08
N GLY A 572 1.64 16.70 32.16
CA GLY A 572 0.41 15.96 32.49
C GLY A 572 -0.76 16.84 32.96
N GLY A 573 -0.62 18.17 32.94
CA GLY A 573 -1.69 19.11 33.30
C GLY A 573 -2.77 19.25 32.22
N PRO A 574 -3.92 19.85 32.58
CA PRO A 574 -5.09 19.95 31.69
C PRO A 574 -4.80 20.76 30.41
N GLU A 575 -4.08 21.87 30.49
CA GLU A 575 -3.73 22.71 29.33
C GLU A 575 -2.93 21.91 28.29
N ARG A 576 -1.97 21.11 28.75
CA ARG A 576 -1.14 20.29 27.87
C ARG A 576 -1.93 19.15 27.23
N GLN A 577 -2.85 18.55 27.98
CA GLN A 577 -3.77 17.53 27.46
C GLN A 577 -4.71 18.12 26.40
N GLU A 578 -5.22 19.33 26.61
CA GLU A 578 -6.10 20.02 25.66
C GLU A 578 -5.39 20.30 24.34
N VAL A 579 -4.17 20.84 24.39
CA VAL A 579 -3.35 21.11 23.19
C VAL A 579 -3.06 19.82 22.42
N TRP A 580 -2.72 18.74 23.12
CA TRP A 580 -2.56 17.44 22.47
C TRP A 580 -3.86 16.93 21.85
N GLN A 581 -4.99 17.09 22.55
CA GLN A 581 -6.29 16.66 22.06
C GLN A 581 -6.69 17.40 20.78
N GLN A 582 -6.41 18.69 20.67
CA GLN A 582 -6.65 19.47 19.44
C GLN A 582 -5.86 18.90 18.25
N ALA A 583 -4.58 18.54 18.46
CA ALA A 583 -3.77 17.87 17.43
C ALA A 583 -4.29 16.46 17.10
N ALA A 584 -4.74 15.71 18.11
CA ALA A 584 -5.30 14.37 17.94
C ALA A 584 -6.63 14.39 17.16
N ASP A 585 -7.49 15.37 17.43
CA ASP A 585 -8.76 15.58 16.73
C ASP A 585 -8.52 15.92 15.26
N LYS A 586 -7.57 16.82 14.98
CA LYS A 586 -7.15 17.14 13.61
C LYS A 586 -6.58 15.90 12.89
N ALA A 587 -5.70 15.15 13.54
CA ALA A 587 -5.11 13.95 12.95
C ALA A 587 -6.19 12.89 12.63
N THR A 588 -7.17 12.74 13.52
CA THR A 588 -8.31 11.84 13.33
C THR A 588 -9.21 12.30 12.17
N ASP A 589 -9.44 13.61 12.02
CA ASP A 589 -10.18 14.17 10.88
C ASP A 589 -9.46 13.89 9.56
N VAL A 590 -8.14 14.12 9.49
CA VAL A 590 -7.33 13.81 8.30
C VAL A 590 -7.38 12.32 7.96
N LEU A 591 -7.29 11.43 8.95
CA LEU A 591 -7.40 9.98 8.72
C LEU A 591 -8.78 9.52 8.26
N LYS A 592 -9.85 10.30 8.53
CA LYS A 592 -11.21 9.98 8.10
C LYS A 592 -11.56 10.60 6.75
N ASN A 593 -11.24 11.89 6.58
CA ASN A 593 -11.72 12.72 5.47
C ASN A 593 -10.62 13.11 4.48
N GLY A 594 -9.35 12.97 4.87
CA GLY A 594 -8.18 13.35 4.09
C GLY A 594 -7.58 12.23 3.24
N MET A 595 -8.14 11.02 3.28
CA MET A 595 -7.61 9.84 2.62
C MET A 595 -8.09 9.71 1.18
N GLY A 596 -7.25 9.19 0.28
CA GLY A 596 -7.63 8.97 -1.12
C GLY A 596 -6.78 7.91 -1.81
N THR A 597 -7.37 7.23 -2.81
CA THR A 597 -6.73 6.09 -3.51
C THR A 597 -6.40 6.43 -4.95
N ILE A 598 -5.14 6.26 -5.35
CA ILE A 598 -4.72 6.22 -6.77
C ILE A 598 -4.21 4.82 -7.10
N ILE A 599 -3.07 4.45 -6.52
CA ILE A 599 -2.52 3.08 -6.53
C ILE A 599 -2.70 2.48 -5.13
N THR A 600 -2.27 3.24 -4.13
CA THR A 600 -2.38 2.93 -2.71
C THR A 600 -3.19 4.01 -2.00
N LEU A 601 -3.76 3.64 -0.84
CA LEU A 601 -4.43 4.59 0.06
C LEU A 601 -3.39 5.51 0.72
N GLN A 602 -3.58 6.82 0.60
CA GLN A 602 -2.65 7.85 1.07
C GLN A 602 -3.41 9.05 1.66
N MET A 603 -2.75 9.86 2.49
CA MET A 603 -3.26 11.20 2.82
C MET A 603 -3.14 12.07 1.56
N ARG A 604 -4.27 12.51 1.01
CA ARG A 604 -4.35 13.34 -0.19
C ARG A 604 -4.81 14.77 0.13
N SER A 605 -5.48 14.96 1.26
CA SER A 605 -5.92 16.26 1.77
C SER A 605 -5.58 16.37 3.25
N GLY A 606 -4.86 17.42 3.64
CA GLY A 606 -4.32 17.58 5.00
C GLY A 606 -3.01 16.81 5.22
N HIS A 607 -2.42 17.02 6.40
CA HIS A 607 -1.20 16.36 6.86
C HIS A 607 -1.24 16.22 8.39
N VAL A 608 -0.53 15.23 8.91
CA VAL A 608 -0.38 14.98 10.35
C VAL A 608 1.10 15.12 10.71
N PRO A 609 1.55 16.33 11.13
CA PRO A 609 2.94 16.52 11.49
C PRO A 609 3.26 15.80 12.80
N LEU A 610 4.43 15.16 12.86
CA LEU A 610 4.92 14.46 14.05
C LEU A 610 6.22 15.10 14.56
N ARG A 611 6.57 14.83 15.80
CA ARG A 611 7.93 15.03 16.35
C ARG A 611 8.50 13.69 16.77
N VAL A 612 9.79 13.52 16.51
CA VAL A 612 10.58 12.38 16.97
C VAL A 612 11.49 12.86 18.08
N MET A 613 11.54 12.12 19.19
CA MET A 613 12.37 12.49 20.33
C MET A 613 12.93 11.26 21.02
N ARG A 614 14.04 11.43 21.74
CA ARG A 614 14.67 10.34 22.46
C ARG A 614 13.70 9.72 23.46
N ARG A 615 13.66 8.40 23.54
CA ARG A 615 12.79 7.69 24.48
C ARG A 615 13.07 8.17 25.91
N GLY A 616 12.03 8.53 26.65
CA GLY A 616 12.11 9.12 27.99
C GLY A 616 12.11 10.66 28.02
N SER A 617 12.23 11.36 26.88
CA SER A 617 12.14 12.82 26.78
C SER A 617 10.78 13.33 26.28
N GLU A 618 9.77 12.46 26.27
CA GLU A 618 8.42 12.77 25.79
C GLU A 618 7.82 14.01 26.48
N ARG A 619 7.06 14.80 25.71
CA ARG A 619 6.42 16.03 26.19
C ARG A 619 4.98 15.78 26.63
N PHE A 620 4.30 14.82 26.00
CA PHE A 620 2.87 14.56 26.16
C PHE A 620 2.54 13.13 26.65
N ILE A 621 3.51 12.20 26.62
CA ILE A 621 3.33 10.76 26.96
C ILE A 621 3.52 10.44 28.44
#